data_AF-A0A315G0X0-F1
#
_entry.id   AF-A0A315G0X0-F1
#
_cell.length_a   1.000
_cell.length_b   1.000
_cell.length_c   1.000
_cell.angle_alpha   90.00
_cell.angle_beta   90.00
_cell.angle_gamma   90.00
#
_symmetry.space_group_name_H-M   'P 1'
#
loop_
_entity.id
_entity.type
_entity.pdbx_description
1 polymer ?
#
loop_
_entity_poly.entity_id
_entity_poly.type
_entity_poly.pdbx_seq_one_letter_code
_entity_poly.pdbx_strand_id
1 'polypeptide(L)'
;MSTTNHDHHVYVLMGVSGSGKSAVASAVAHQLHAAFLDGDFLHPRCNIEKMASGEPLNDDDRKPWLQALNDAAFAMQRTNKISLIVCSALKKHYRDLLREGNPNLSFIYLKGDFDVIESRLKARKGHFFKTQMLVTQFETLQEPGADERDVLVVDIDQPLEDVVASTIEVINKGSTL
;
A
#
# COMPACT_ATOMS: atom_id res chain seq x y z
N MET A 1 -20.29 -20.28 2.96
CA MET A 1 -19.08 -21.09 2.72
C MET A 1 -17.95 -20.11 2.49
N SER A 2 -16.90 -20.13 3.32
CA SER A 2 -15.77 -19.21 3.13
C SER A 2 -15.03 -19.62 1.86
N THR A 3 -14.99 -18.73 0.87
CA THR A 3 -14.30 -18.90 -0.41
C THR A 3 -12.84 -18.46 -0.36
N THR A 4 -12.37 -18.01 0.81
CA THR A 4 -11.00 -17.57 1.04
C THR A 4 -10.06 -18.76 1.17
N ASN A 5 -9.01 -18.80 0.36
CA ASN A 5 -7.94 -19.77 0.51
C ASN A 5 -6.98 -19.29 1.60
N HIS A 6 -6.93 -20.01 2.72
CA HIS A 6 -6.12 -19.62 3.87
C HIS A 6 -4.63 -19.93 3.66
N ASP A 7 -4.27 -20.71 2.64
CA ASP A 7 -2.89 -20.98 2.26
C ASP A 7 -2.30 -19.88 1.34
N HIS A 8 -3.12 -18.90 0.95
CA HIS A 8 -2.74 -17.76 0.13
C HIS A 8 -2.83 -16.48 0.95
N HIS A 9 -1.98 -15.49 0.66
CA HIS A 9 -1.92 -14.24 1.42
C HIS A 9 -1.86 -13.01 0.51
N VAL A 10 -2.50 -11.92 0.95
CA VAL A 10 -2.46 -10.61 0.29
C VAL A 10 -1.73 -9.63 1.20
N TYR A 11 -0.70 -8.96 0.66
CA TYR A 11 0.00 -7.89 1.34
C TYR A 11 -0.28 -6.56 0.65
N VAL A 12 -0.88 -5.62 1.39
CA VAL A 12 -1.08 -4.25 0.94
C VAL A 12 0.12 -3.41 1.37
N LEU A 13 0.95 -2.98 0.42
CA LEU A 13 2.02 -2.03 0.70
C LEU A 13 1.41 -0.64 0.88
N MET A 14 1.47 -0.14 2.11
CA MET A 14 0.89 1.14 2.52
C MET A 14 1.94 2.18 2.93
N GLY A 15 1.49 3.43 3.02
CA GLY A 15 2.33 4.58 3.38
C GLY A 15 2.04 5.78 2.47
N VAL A 16 2.56 6.95 2.87
CA VAL A 16 2.33 8.21 2.16
C VAL A 16 2.92 8.20 0.74
N SER A 17 2.44 9.10 -0.12
CA SER A 17 3.06 9.33 -1.42
C SER A 17 4.55 9.66 -1.27
N GLY A 18 5.41 9.02 -2.07
CA GLY A 18 6.86 9.15 -1.96
C GLY A 18 7.56 8.07 -1.12
N SER A 19 6.83 7.27 -0.31
CA SER A 19 7.45 6.21 0.51
C SER A 19 8.09 5.06 -0.28
N GLY A 20 7.81 4.95 -1.59
CA GLY A 20 8.42 3.95 -2.47
C GLY A 20 7.55 2.74 -2.79
N LYS A 21 6.28 2.70 -2.37
CA LYS A 21 5.33 1.57 -2.54
C LYS A 21 5.43 0.86 -3.90
N SER A 22 5.22 1.56 -5.02
CA SER A 22 5.22 0.91 -6.35
C SER A 22 6.58 0.36 -6.74
N ALA A 23 7.68 1.03 -6.39
CA ALA A 23 9.04 0.55 -6.68
C ALA A 23 9.37 -0.71 -5.87
N VAL A 24 9.05 -0.69 -4.57
CA VAL A 24 9.26 -1.84 -3.68
C VAL A 24 8.36 -3.00 -4.07
N ALA A 25 7.05 -2.79 -4.22
CA ALA A 25 6.09 -3.83 -4.57
C ALA A 25 6.43 -4.51 -5.91
N SER A 26 6.81 -3.74 -6.93
CA SER A 26 7.21 -4.28 -8.24
C SER A 26 8.47 -5.16 -8.14
N ALA A 27 9.50 -4.69 -7.43
CA ALA A 27 10.73 -5.46 -7.25
C ALA A 27 10.50 -6.74 -6.41
N VAL A 28 9.73 -6.64 -5.33
CA VAL A 28 9.37 -7.79 -4.49
C VAL A 28 8.54 -8.79 -5.27
N ALA A 29 7.54 -8.33 -6.04
CA ALA A 29 6.70 -9.21 -6.87
C ALA A 29 7.54 -10.00 -7.88
N HIS A 30 8.49 -9.32 -8.53
CA HIS A 30 9.40 -9.96 -9.47
C HIS A 30 10.27 -11.03 -8.79
N GLN A 31 10.87 -10.73 -7.63
CA GLN A 31 11.74 -11.69 -6.92
C GLN A 31 10.97 -12.90 -6.36
N LEU A 32 9.75 -12.68 -5.85
CA LEU A 32 8.92 -13.73 -5.26
C LEU A 32 8.00 -14.44 -6.27
N HIS A 33 8.01 -14.04 -7.54
CA HIS A 33 7.04 -14.50 -8.55
C HIS A 33 5.58 -14.34 -8.07
N ALA A 34 5.31 -13.25 -7.35
CA ALA A 34 4.02 -12.96 -6.75
C ALA A 34 3.12 -12.18 -7.71
N ALA A 35 1.80 -12.27 -7.51
CA ALA A 35 0.87 -11.39 -8.22
C ALA A 35 1.02 -9.95 -7.73
N PHE A 36 0.88 -8.99 -8.63
CA PHE A 36 1.05 -7.57 -8.34
C PHE A 36 -0.07 -6.74 -8.96
N LEU A 37 -0.57 -5.78 -8.19
CA LEU A 37 -1.54 -4.78 -8.63
C LEU A 37 -1.14 -3.41 -8.08
N ASP A 38 -0.97 -2.44 -8.98
CA ASP A 38 -0.93 -1.04 -8.56
C ASP A 38 -2.38 -0.55 -8.37
N GLY A 39 -2.75 -0.24 -7.14
CA GLY A 39 -4.12 0.10 -6.81
C GLY A 39 -4.59 1.43 -7.38
N ASP A 40 -3.67 2.30 -7.80
CA ASP A 40 -4.01 3.56 -8.46
C ASP A 40 -4.75 3.32 -9.79
N PHE A 41 -4.55 2.15 -10.43
CA PHE A 41 -5.27 1.78 -11.66
C PHE A 41 -6.75 1.47 -11.46
N LEU A 42 -7.19 1.25 -10.22
CA LEU A 42 -8.60 0.98 -9.89
C LEU A 42 -9.37 2.23 -9.50
N HIS A 43 -8.76 3.42 -9.59
CA HIS A 43 -9.50 4.65 -9.35
C HIS A 43 -10.64 4.81 -10.36
N PRO A 44 -11.85 5.16 -9.90
CA PRO A 44 -12.91 5.57 -10.82
C PRO A 44 -12.49 6.85 -11.55
N ARG A 45 -13.00 7.03 -12.76
CA ARG A 45 -12.66 8.16 -13.63
C ARG A 45 -12.81 9.53 -12.93
N CYS A 46 -13.85 9.70 -12.12
CA CYS A 46 -14.08 10.94 -11.36
C CYS A 46 -12.93 11.27 -10.39
N ASN A 47 -12.31 10.26 -9.78
CA ASN A 47 -11.16 10.48 -8.89
C ASN A 47 -9.92 10.90 -9.67
N ILE A 48 -9.70 10.29 -10.83
CA ILE A 48 -8.58 10.66 -11.72
C ILE A 48 -8.75 12.12 -12.17
N GLU A 49 -9.96 12.51 -12.59
CA GLU A 49 -10.27 13.89 -13.01
C GLU A 49 -10.08 14.90 -11.86
N LYS A 50 -10.53 14.57 -10.64
CA LYS A 50 -10.37 15.41 -9.45
C LYS A 50 -8.90 15.56 -9.02
N MET A 51 -8.12 14.49 -9.04
CA MET A 51 -6.69 14.57 -8.76
C MET A 51 -5.94 15.34 -9.85
N ALA A 52 -6.35 15.19 -11.12
CA ALA A 52 -5.77 15.93 -12.24
C ALA A 52 -6.04 17.44 -12.16
N SER A 53 -7.17 17.87 -11.57
CA SER A 53 -7.43 19.29 -11.28
C SER A 53 -6.64 19.83 -10.07
N GLY A 54 -5.90 18.96 -9.37
CA GLY A 54 -5.13 19.32 -8.18
C GLY A 54 -5.92 19.32 -6.88
N GLU A 55 -7.18 18.87 -6.91
CA GLU A 55 -8.01 18.74 -5.72
C GLU A 55 -7.75 17.40 -5.01
N PRO A 56 -7.60 17.39 -3.68
CA PRO A 56 -7.46 16.15 -2.94
C PRO A 56 -8.77 15.37 -2.91
N LEU A 57 -8.67 14.04 -2.99
CA LEU A 57 -9.81 13.15 -2.75
C LEU A 57 -10.28 13.25 -1.29
N ASN A 58 -11.57 13.07 -1.04
CA ASN A 58 -12.18 12.92 0.28
C ASN A 58 -12.52 11.44 0.57
N ASP A 59 -13.26 11.16 1.64
CA ASP A 59 -13.62 9.78 2.03
C ASP A 59 -14.65 9.15 1.09
N ASP A 60 -15.62 9.93 0.60
CA ASP A 60 -16.64 9.47 -0.33
C ASP A 60 -16.04 9.10 -1.70
N ASP A 61 -15.08 9.89 -2.18
CA ASP A 61 -14.33 9.61 -3.40
C ASP A 61 -13.55 8.29 -3.27
N ARG A 62 -12.96 8.03 -2.10
CA ARG A 62 -12.10 6.86 -1.88
C ARG A 62 -12.89 5.58 -1.64
N LYS A 63 -14.11 5.65 -1.10
CA LYS A 63 -14.93 4.47 -0.79
C LYS A 63 -15.11 3.49 -1.98
N PRO A 64 -15.55 3.91 -3.18
CA PRO A 64 -15.71 2.99 -4.31
C PRO A 64 -14.37 2.42 -4.81
N TRP A 65 -13.30 3.21 -4.72
CA TRP A 65 -11.95 2.76 -5.05
C TRP A 65 -11.45 1.67 -4.10
N LEU A 66 -11.65 1.86 -2.79
CA LEU A 66 -11.28 0.87 -1.77
C LEU A 66 -12.11 -0.41 -1.88
N GLN A 67 -13.39 -0.30 -2.25
CA GLN A 67 -14.21 -1.48 -2.55
C GLN A 67 -13.66 -2.25 -3.77
N ALA A 68 -13.28 -1.55 -4.84
CA ALA A 68 -12.69 -2.20 -6.01
C ALA A 68 -11.36 -2.89 -5.67
N LEU A 69 -10.55 -2.30 -4.78
CA LEU A 69 -9.33 -2.94 -4.27
C LEU A 69 -9.62 -4.15 -3.39
N ASN A 70 -10.67 -4.11 -2.57
CA ASN A 70 -11.11 -5.25 -1.78
C ASN A 70 -11.50 -6.43 -2.69
N ASP A 71 -12.32 -6.17 -3.70
CA ASP A 71 -12.77 -7.20 -4.65
C ASP A 71 -11.59 -7.76 -5.46
N ALA A 72 -10.63 -6.90 -5.82
CA ALA A 72 -9.40 -7.31 -6.50
C ALA A 72 -8.50 -8.18 -5.60
N ALA A 73 -8.33 -7.82 -4.32
CA ALA A 73 -7.62 -8.64 -3.35
C ALA A 73 -8.25 -10.03 -3.22
N PHE A 74 -9.58 -10.07 -3.10
CA PHE A 74 -10.34 -11.31 -3.05
C PHE A 74 -10.16 -12.14 -4.32
N ALA A 75 -10.08 -11.53 -5.50
CA ALA A 75 -9.82 -12.24 -6.76
C ALA A 75 -8.39 -12.79 -6.84
N MET A 76 -7.38 -11.98 -6.47
CA MET A 76 -5.96 -12.35 -6.56
C MET A 76 -5.63 -13.55 -5.66
N GLN A 77 -6.16 -13.59 -4.44
CA GLN A 77 -5.92 -14.69 -3.50
C GLN A 77 -6.52 -16.04 -3.94
N ARG A 78 -7.31 -16.11 -5.01
CA ARG A 78 -7.87 -17.40 -5.48
C ARG A 78 -6.83 -18.29 -6.16
N THR A 79 -5.85 -17.71 -6.83
CA THR A 79 -4.89 -18.46 -7.66
C THR A 79 -3.43 -18.15 -7.36
N ASN A 80 -3.15 -17.19 -6.48
CA ASN A 80 -1.80 -16.74 -6.18
C ASN A 80 -1.50 -16.92 -4.69
N LYS A 81 -0.41 -17.63 -4.37
CA LYS A 81 0.06 -17.81 -2.99
C LYS A 81 0.39 -16.49 -2.30
N ILE A 82 1.01 -15.57 -3.04
CA ILE A 82 1.34 -14.23 -2.56
C ILE A 82 0.81 -13.23 -3.57
N SER A 83 0.09 -12.23 -3.07
CA SER A 83 -0.44 -11.10 -3.84
C SER A 83 0.01 -9.80 -3.20
N LEU A 84 0.51 -8.86 -4.01
CA LEU A 84 0.95 -7.54 -3.57
C LEU A 84 0.06 -6.47 -4.17
N ILE A 85 -0.49 -5.60 -3.33
CA ILE A 85 -1.31 -4.47 -3.76
C ILE A 85 -0.67 -3.19 -3.25
N VAL A 86 -0.50 -2.20 -4.13
CA VAL A 86 -0.13 -0.85 -3.72
C VAL A 86 -1.40 -0.08 -3.38
N CYS A 87 -1.52 0.40 -2.15
CA CYS A 87 -2.60 1.30 -1.75
C CYS A 87 -2.10 2.18 -0.61
N SER A 88 -2.33 3.50 -0.66
CA SER A 88 -1.87 4.40 0.40
C SER A 88 -2.43 4.05 1.79
N ALA A 89 -3.71 3.61 1.85
CA ALA A 89 -4.39 3.10 3.05
C ALA A 89 -4.13 3.91 4.34
N LEU A 90 -4.15 5.25 4.22
CA LEU A 90 -3.66 6.18 5.25
C LEU A 90 -4.50 6.21 6.52
N LYS A 91 -5.83 6.02 6.42
CA LYS A 91 -6.74 6.02 7.57
C LYS A 91 -7.08 4.59 8.00
N LYS A 92 -7.31 4.38 9.29
CA LYS A 92 -7.71 3.07 9.84
C LYS A 92 -8.96 2.52 9.15
N HIS A 93 -9.97 3.36 8.94
CA HIS A 93 -11.21 2.92 8.29
C HIS A 93 -11.01 2.53 6.81
N TYR A 94 -9.97 3.04 6.12
CA TYR A 94 -9.64 2.54 4.77
C TYR A 94 -9.06 1.13 4.84
N ARG A 95 -8.22 0.86 5.84
CA ARG A 95 -7.66 -0.48 6.10
C ARG A 95 -8.77 -1.46 6.46
N ASP A 96 -9.73 -1.04 7.29
CA ASP A 96 -10.89 -1.86 7.65
C ASP A 96 -11.75 -2.22 6.42
N LEU A 97 -11.96 -1.29 5.47
CA LEU A 97 -12.65 -1.60 4.20
C LEU A 97 -11.91 -2.64 3.35
N LEU A 98 -10.57 -2.66 3.38
CA LEU A 98 -9.78 -3.67 2.67
C LEU A 98 -9.79 -5.04 3.39
N ARG A 99 -9.86 -5.04 4.72
CA ARG A 99 -9.97 -6.26 5.56
C ARG A 99 -11.30 -6.98 5.40
N GLU A 100 -12.39 -6.26 5.12
CA GLU A 100 -13.73 -6.82 5.04
C GLU A 100 -13.79 -8.00 4.05
N GLY A 101 -14.10 -9.22 4.53
CA GLY A 101 -14.14 -10.41 3.69
C GLY A 101 -12.77 -10.99 3.27
N ASN A 102 -11.65 -10.36 3.64
CA ASN A 102 -10.28 -10.79 3.32
C ASN A 102 -9.47 -11.09 4.59
N PRO A 103 -9.74 -12.19 5.33
CA PRO A 103 -9.04 -12.50 6.57
C PRO A 103 -7.56 -12.84 6.40
N ASN A 104 -7.12 -13.15 5.16
CA ASN A 104 -5.74 -13.40 4.76
C ASN A 104 -5.08 -12.17 4.12
N LEU A 105 -5.62 -10.97 4.38
CA LEU A 105 -5.02 -9.71 3.99
C LEU A 105 -4.28 -9.10 5.18
N SER A 106 -3.08 -8.59 4.92
CA SER A 106 -2.26 -7.87 5.88
C SER A 106 -1.62 -6.65 5.19
N PHE A 107 -1.09 -5.74 5.99
CA PHE A 107 -0.45 -4.53 5.50
C PHE A 107 1.06 -4.59 5.72
N ILE A 108 1.81 -4.02 4.79
CA ILE A 108 3.22 -3.69 4.99
C ILE A 108 3.32 -2.17 4.95
N TYR A 109 3.50 -1.56 6.12
CA TYR A 109 3.68 -0.13 6.25
C TYR A 109 5.14 0.25 5.97
N LEU A 110 5.35 0.85 4.80
CA LEU A 110 6.61 1.48 4.42
C LEU A 110 6.74 2.81 5.19
N LYS A 111 7.35 2.73 6.37
CA LYS A 111 7.45 3.82 7.33
C LYS A 111 8.72 4.63 7.12
N GLY A 112 8.55 5.94 7.03
CA GLY A 112 9.62 6.93 7.08
C GLY A 112 9.06 8.26 7.55
N ASP A 113 9.91 9.07 8.16
CA ASP A 113 9.52 10.41 8.58
C ASP A 113 9.40 11.39 7.39
N PHE A 114 9.00 12.62 7.71
CA PHE A 114 8.82 13.66 6.70
C PHE A 114 10.12 13.97 5.95
N ASP A 115 11.25 14.06 6.65
CA ASP A 115 12.54 14.50 6.11
C ASP A 115 13.15 13.45 5.18
N VAL A 116 13.02 12.16 5.54
CA VAL A 116 13.41 11.02 4.69
C VAL A 116 12.60 11.01 3.40
N ILE A 117 11.28 11.21 3.47
CA ILE A 117 10.43 11.20 2.27
C ILE A 117 10.64 12.45 1.42
N GLU A 118 10.80 13.61 2.05
CA GLU A 118 11.09 14.86 1.35
C GLU A 118 12.42 14.77 0.60
N SER A 119 13.49 14.29 1.24
CA SER A 119 14.80 14.14 0.61
C SER A 119 14.77 13.18 -0.58
N ARG A 120 14.06 12.05 -0.47
CA ARG A 120 13.82 11.09 -1.56
C ARG A 120 13.08 11.70 -2.74
N LEU A 121 12.05 12.50 -2.47
CA LEU A 121 11.27 13.16 -3.52
C LEU A 121 12.09 14.25 -4.23
N LYS A 122 12.88 15.04 -3.49
CA LYS A 122 13.79 16.06 -4.04
C LYS A 122 14.89 15.46 -4.93
N ALA A 123 15.38 14.27 -4.61
CA ALA A 123 16.41 13.59 -5.38
C ALA A 123 15.93 13.07 -6.76
N ARG A 124 14.61 12.95 -6.98
CA ARG A 124 14.05 12.49 -8.26
C ARG A 124 14.11 13.59 -9.32
N LYS A 125 15.04 13.47 -10.26
CA LYS A 125 15.13 14.37 -11.44
C LYS A 125 13.81 14.36 -12.22
N GLY A 126 13.28 15.55 -12.51
CA GLY A 126 12.12 15.75 -13.39
C GLY A 126 10.74 15.74 -12.71
N HIS A 127 10.64 15.50 -11.40
CA HIS A 127 9.37 15.62 -10.67
C HIS A 127 9.29 16.97 -9.93
N PHE A 128 8.24 17.75 -10.22
CA PHE A 128 7.94 18.97 -9.47
C PHE A 128 7.41 18.59 -8.08
N PHE A 129 8.26 18.69 -7.06
CA PHE A 129 7.88 18.42 -5.67
C PHE A 129 6.98 19.55 -5.14
N LYS A 130 5.75 19.21 -4.73
CA LYS A 130 4.87 20.13 -4.01
C LYS A 130 4.90 19.77 -2.53
N THR A 131 5.67 20.51 -1.72
CA THR A 131 5.79 20.30 -0.27
C THR A 131 4.44 20.17 0.42
N GLN A 132 3.46 20.98 0.01
CA GLN A 132 2.10 20.95 0.57
C GLN A 132 1.40 19.58 0.42
N MET A 133 1.67 18.85 -0.67
CA MET A 133 1.12 17.51 -0.86
C MET A 133 1.63 16.55 0.21
N LEU A 134 2.93 16.61 0.53
CA LEU A 134 3.52 15.74 1.54
C LEU A 134 2.98 16.07 2.93
N VAL A 135 2.83 17.37 3.26
CA VAL A 135 2.20 17.82 4.51
C VAL A 135 0.80 17.21 4.65
N THR A 136 -0.07 17.38 3.65
CA THR A 136 -1.43 16.83 3.71
C THR A 136 -1.46 15.30 3.81
N GLN A 137 -0.48 14.60 3.23
CA GLN A 137 -0.38 13.14 3.37
C GLN A 137 -0.06 12.73 4.81
N PHE A 138 0.87 13.41 5.49
CA PHE A 138 1.19 13.16 6.89
C PHE A 138 0.05 13.58 7.82
N GLU A 139 -0.66 14.68 7.53
CA GLU A 139 -1.88 15.06 8.27
C GLU A 139 -3.00 14.02 8.14
N THR A 140 -3.09 13.35 6.99
CA THR A 140 -4.08 12.29 6.74
C THR A 140 -3.68 10.94 7.33
N LEU A 141 -2.37 10.71 7.51
CA LEU A 141 -1.83 9.44 7.97
C LEU A 141 -2.25 9.18 9.43
N GLN A 142 -3.01 8.11 9.62
CA GLN A 142 -3.25 7.48 10.90
C GLN A 142 -2.35 6.25 10.96
N GLU A 143 -1.15 6.42 11.53
CA GLU A 143 -0.22 5.31 11.72
C GLU A 143 -0.91 4.13 12.41
N PRO A 144 -0.76 2.89 11.89
CA PRO A 144 -1.40 1.75 12.51
C PRO A 144 -0.90 1.50 13.94
N GLY A 145 -1.85 1.33 14.86
CA GLY A 145 -1.59 1.07 16.27
C GLY A 145 -1.34 -0.40 16.58
N ALA A 146 -1.07 -0.70 17.85
CA ALA A 146 -0.88 -2.07 18.34
C ALA A 146 -2.15 -2.95 18.25
N ASP A 147 -3.32 -2.34 18.06
CA ASP A 147 -4.59 -3.02 17.81
C ASP A 147 -4.69 -3.60 16.40
N GLU A 148 -3.91 -3.09 15.45
CA GLU A 148 -3.87 -3.55 14.05
C GLU A 148 -2.77 -4.60 13.86
N ARG A 149 -3.02 -5.81 14.39
CA ARG A 149 -2.05 -6.92 14.45
C ARG A 149 -1.63 -7.49 13.09
N ASP A 150 -2.38 -7.18 12.04
CA ASP A 150 -2.13 -7.57 10.66
C ASP A 150 -1.25 -6.54 9.91
N VAL A 151 -0.57 -5.65 10.64
CA VAL A 151 0.33 -4.65 10.07
C VAL A 151 1.77 -5.00 10.41
N LEU A 152 2.58 -5.16 9.37
CA LEU A 152 4.02 -5.32 9.44
C LEU A 152 4.67 -3.99 9.06
N VAL A 153 5.78 -3.63 9.68
CA VAL A 153 6.46 -2.33 9.45
C VAL A 153 7.82 -2.58 8.82
N VAL A 154 8.14 -1.81 7.78
CA VAL A 154 9.46 -1.78 7.14
C VAL A 154 9.95 -0.33 7.16
N ASP A 155 11.13 -0.13 7.72
CA ASP A 155 11.82 1.16 7.69
C ASP A 155 12.27 1.46 6.25
N ILE A 156 11.99 2.67 5.79
CA ILE A 156 12.42 3.13 4.48
C ILE A 156 13.67 3.98 4.52
N ASP A 157 14.27 4.33 5.66
CA ASP A 157 15.52 5.11 5.72
C ASP A 157 16.77 4.27 5.39
N GLN A 158 16.74 3.64 4.22
CA GLN A 158 17.77 2.76 3.69
C GLN A 158 17.66 2.70 2.15
N PRO A 159 18.72 2.29 1.42
CA PRO A 159 18.67 2.07 -0.03
C PRO A 159 17.48 1.21 -0.48
N LEU A 160 17.01 1.42 -1.72
CA LEU A 160 15.83 0.70 -2.26
C LEU A 160 16.00 -0.82 -2.18
N GLU A 161 17.20 -1.34 -2.47
CA GLU A 161 17.51 -2.77 -2.41
C GLU A 161 17.33 -3.35 -1.00
N ASP A 162 17.70 -2.59 0.03
CA ASP A 162 17.56 -3.01 1.43
C ASP A 162 16.10 -2.93 1.91
N VAL A 163 15.32 -1.94 1.43
CA VAL A 163 13.86 -1.90 1.66
C VAL A 163 13.18 -3.12 1.03
N VAL A 164 13.59 -3.50 -0.18
CA VAL A 164 13.08 -4.70 -0.88
C VAL A 164 13.43 -5.97 -0.09
N ALA A 165 14.69 -6.11 0.34
CA ALA A 165 15.13 -7.25 1.14
C ALA A 165 14.35 -7.35 2.47
N SER A 166 14.21 -6.23 3.18
CA SER A 166 13.44 -6.14 4.44
C SER A 166 11.97 -6.50 4.23
N THR A 167 11.38 -6.06 3.12
CA THR A 167 9.98 -6.40 2.76
C THR A 167 9.82 -7.90 2.51
N ILE A 168 10.77 -8.52 1.80
CA ILE A 168 10.78 -9.98 1.57
C ILE A 168 10.94 -10.75 2.88
N GLU A 169 11.85 -10.31 3.76
CA GLU A 169 12.06 -10.94 5.07
C GLU A 169 10.76 -10.96 5.89
N VAL A 170 10.06 -9.83 5.92
CA VAL A 170 8.77 -9.69 6.61
C VAL A 170 7.69 -10.60 6.01
N ILE A 171 7.59 -10.70 4.68
CA ILE A 171 6.66 -11.61 3.99
C ILE A 171 6.96 -13.08 4.33
N ASN A 172 8.23 -13.46 4.35
CA ASN A 172 8.64 -14.84 4.64
C ASN A 172 8.39 -15.23 6.10
N LYS A 173 8.62 -14.30 7.05
CA LYS A 173 8.27 -14.51 8.47
C LYS A 173 6.76 -14.71 8.67
N GLY A 174 5.94 -13.93 7.97
CA GLY A 174 4.48 -14.05 8.01
C GLY A 174 3.96 -15.36 7.42
N SER A 175 4.65 -15.92 6.43
CA SER A 175 4.26 -17.16 5.74
C SER A 175 4.61 -18.46 6.52
N THR A 176 5.29 -18.34 7.66
CA THR A 176 5.77 -19.49 8.46
C THR A 176 4.95 -19.72 9.75
N LEU A 177 3.88 -18.93 9.96
CA LEU A 177 2.91 -19.10 11.06
C LEU A 177 1.65 -19.81 10.56
#